data_AF-A0A5J4PWJ6-F1
#
_entry.id   AF-A0A5J4PWJ6-F1
#
_cell.length_a   1.000
_cell.length_b   1.000
_cell.length_c   1.000
_cell.angle_alpha   90.00
_cell.angle_beta   90.00
_cell.angle_gamma   90.00
#
_symmetry.space_group_name_H-M   'P 1'
#
loop_
_entity.id
_entity.type
_entity.pdbx_description
1 polymer ?
#
loop_
_entity_poly.entity_id
_entity_poly.type
_entity_poly.pdbx_seq_one_letter_code
_entity_poly.pdbx_strand_id
1 'polypeptide(L)' 'MESQKESEEKPSYFHWSKYSNEQIEEFIKEAIEKQDEELAKMWRYILYLK' A
#
# COMPACT_ATOMS: atom_id res chain seq x y z
N MET A 1 9.78 -25.27 31.99
CA MET A 1 9.12 -25.68 30.73
C MET A 1 8.41 -24.45 30.20
N GLU A 2 8.96 -23.93 29.12
CA GLU A 2 8.47 -22.79 28.35
C GLU A 2 7.05 -23.04 27.82
N SER A 3 6.31 -21.96 27.61
CA SER A 3 5.43 -21.85 26.45
C SER A 3 5.31 -20.38 26.11
N GLN A 4 6.18 -19.97 25.20
CA GLN A 4 6.16 -18.69 24.51
C GLN A 4 4.79 -18.54 23.82
N LYS A 5 4.05 -17.46 24.13
CA LYS A 5 2.93 -17.00 23.30
C LYS A 5 3.54 -16.31 22.09
N GLU A 6 3.78 -17.07 21.03
CA GLU A 6 4.03 -16.53 19.70
C GLU A 6 2.83 -15.67 19.30
N SER A 7 3.03 -14.36 19.28
CA SER A 7 2.19 -13.43 18.54
C SER A 7 2.27 -13.82 17.07
N GLU A 8 1.26 -14.53 16.57
CA GLU A 8 1.04 -14.75 15.15
C GLU A 8 0.79 -13.39 14.47
N GLU A 9 1.85 -12.66 14.14
CA GLU A 9 1.79 -11.52 13.23
C GLU A 9 1.43 -12.06 11.85
N LYS A 10 0.13 -12.18 11.58
CA LYS A 10 -0.38 -12.42 10.24
C LYS A 10 0.29 -11.42 9.30
N PRO A 11 0.80 -11.84 8.13
CA PRO A 11 1.38 -10.90 7.18
C PRO A 11 0.36 -9.80 6.93
N SER A 12 0.74 -8.57 7.26
CA SER A 12 -0.08 -7.40 7.01
C SER A 12 -0.16 -7.24 5.50
N TYR A 13 -1.13 -7.91 4.89
CA TYR A 13 -1.39 -7.77 3.47
C TYR A 13 -1.69 -6.31 3.23
N PHE A 14 -0.89 -5.70 2.35
CA PHE A 14 -1.12 -4.33 1.95
C PHE A 14 -2.47 -4.26 1.22
N HIS A 15 -3.47 -3.68 1.88
CA HIS A 15 -4.82 -3.58 1.35
C HIS A 15 -5.06 -2.18 0.79
N TRP A 16 -4.78 -2.02 -0.50
CA TRP A 16 -4.99 -0.76 -1.24
C TRP A 16 -6.43 -0.23 -1.15
N SER A 17 -7.41 -1.12 -0.92
CA SER A 17 -8.82 -0.77 -0.76
C SER A 17 -9.12 0.14 0.43
N LYS A 18 -8.20 0.23 1.41
CA LYS A 18 -8.36 1.07 2.61
C LYS A 18 -8.14 2.56 2.33
N TYR A 19 -7.50 2.91 1.22
CA TYR A 19 -7.19 4.30 0.90
C TYR A 19 -8.33 4.96 0.12
N SER A 20 -8.63 6.22 0.45
CA SER A 20 -9.51 7.05 -0.37
C SER A 20 -8.86 7.38 -1.71
N ASN A 21 -9.67 7.85 -2.67
CA ASN A 21 -9.14 8.27 -3.97
C ASN A 21 -8.14 9.43 -3.83
N GLU A 22 -8.42 10.38 -2.93
CA GLU A 22 -7.51 11.50 -2.61
C GLU A 22 -6.16 11.01 -2.07
N GLN A 23 -6.16 10.02 -1.16
CA GLN A 23 -4.92 9.43 -0.63
C GLN A 23 -4.12 8.72 -1.73
N ILE A 24 -4.80 7.99 -2.63
CA ILE A 24 -4.15 7.33 -3.76
C ILE A 24 -3.55 8.38 -4.70
N GLU A 25 -4.22 9.50 -4.96
CA GLU A 25 -3.68 10.61 -5.75
C GLU A 25 -2.44 11.25 -5.10
N GLU A 26 -2.42 11.40 -3.77
CA GLU A 26 -1.23 11.85 -3.05
C GLU A 26 -0.06 10.87 -3.22
N PHE A 27 -0.29 9.56 -3.11
CA PHE A 27 0.77 8.56 -3.34
C PHE A 27 1.28 8.57 -4.78
N ILE A 28 0.41 8.82 -5.78
CA ILE A 28 0.83 8.98 -7.17
C ILE A 28 1.75 10.21 -7.31
N LYS A 29 1.39 11.34 -6.69
CA LYS A 29 2.22 12.55 -6.73
C LYS A 29 3.57 12.33 -6.07
N GLU A 30 3.59 11.74 -4.87
CA GLU A 30 4.82 11.44 -4.14
C GLU A 30 5.74 10.50 -4.92
N ALA A 31 5.17 9.47 -5.58
CA ALA A 31 5.93 8.56 -6.43
C ALA A 31 6.54 9.29 -7.65
N ILE A 32 5.78 10.20 -8.29
CA ILE A 32 6.29 11.02 -9.41
C ILE A 32 7.41 11.95 -8.95
N GLU A 33 7.26 12.62 -7.80
CA GLU A 33 8.29 13.49 -7.23
C GLU A 33 9.58 12.73 -6.92
N LYS A 34 9.46 11.47 -6.49
CA LYS A 34 10.58 10.55 -6.26
C LYS A 34 11.13 9.91 -7.53
N GLN A 35 10.56 10.22 -8.70
CA GLN A 35 10.88 9.60 -9.99
C GLN A 35 10.70 8.07 -10.00
N ASP A 36 9.80 7.56 -9.15
CA ASP A 36 9.41 6.17 -9.10
C ASP A 36 8.21 5.93 -10.03
N GLU A 37 8.51 5.75 -11.31
CA GLU A 37 7.49 5.55 -12.33
C GLU A 37 6.70 4.25 -12.16
N GLU A 38 7.33 3.18 -11.66
CA GLU A 38 6.67 1.89 -11.46
C GLU A 38 5.64 1.99 -10.34
N LEU A 39 6.01 2.62 -9.22
CA LEU A 39 5.11 2.85 -8.11
C LEU A 39 3.95 3.77 -8.51
N ALA A 40 4.23 4.85 -9.24
CA ALA A 40 3.19 5.74 -9.76
C ALA A 40 2.22 5.00 -10.70
N LYS A 41 2.73 4.10 -11.56
CA LYS A 41 1.90 3.26 -12.45
C LYS A 41 1.03 2.29 -11.66
N MET A 42 1.56 1.63 -10.63
CA MET A 42 0.77 0.75 -9.76
C MET A 42 -0.38 1.52 -9.08
N TRP A 43 -0.11 2.68 -8.50
CA TRP A 43 -1.14 3.47 -7.84
C TRP A 43 -2.20 3.99 -8.81
N ARG A 44 -1.80 4.41 -10.02
CA ARG A 44 -2.75 4.74 -11.08
C ARG A 44 -3.63 3.57 -11.47
N TYR A 45 -3.04 2.37 -11.56
CA TYR A 45 -3.81 1.17 -11.87
C TYR A 45 -4.80 0.82 -10.76
N ILE A 46 -4.40 0.94 -9.49
CA ILE A 46 -5.28 0.76 -8.34
C ILE A 46 -6.43 1.78 -8.38
N LEU A 47 -6.15 3.05 -8.68
CA LEU A 47 -7.18 4.08 -8.81
C LEU A 47 -8.19 3.77 -9.92
N TYR A 48 -7.71 3.24 -11.05
CA TYR A 48 -8.57 2.85 -12.18
C TYR A 48 -9.47 1.65 -11.89
N LEU A 49 -9.01 0.70 -11.07
CA LEU A 49 -9.78 -0.50 -10.73
C LEU A 49 -10.88 -0.29 -9.68
N LYS A 50 -10.94 0.90 -9.08
CA LYS A 50 -11.88 1.23 -8.01
C LYS A 50 -13.15 1.87 -8.56
#